data_AF-X1LWG7-F1
#
_entry.id   AF-X1LWG7-F1
#
_cell.length_a   1.000
_cell.length_b   1.000
_cell.length_c   1.000
_cell.angle_alpha   90.00
_cell.angle_beta   90.00
_cell.angle_gamma   90.00
#
_symmetry.space_group_name_H-M   'P 1'
#
loop_
_entity.id
_entity.type
_entity.pdbx_description
1 polymer ?
#
loop_
_entity_poly.entity_id
_entity_poly.type
_entity_poly.pdbx_seq_one_letter_code
_entity_poly.pdbx_strand_id
1 'polypeptide(L)'
;MNNTESKIALFDLDGTLVDAHLWLGMVKHHLKTKENLFSVFWYLTSHMALAPFWKMHLIPTEKYYQSWGRDLAKLIKGIKLERGKEIF
;
A
#
# COMPACT_ATOMS: atom_id res chain seq x y z
N MET A 1 40.06 0.10 -14.56
CA MET A 1 38.85 0.58 -13.87
C MET A 1 37.79 -0.50 -14.02
N ASN A 2 37.48 -1.24 -12.95
CA ASN A 2 36.44 -2.26 -13.00
C ASN A 2 35.08 -1.57 -12.84
N ASN A 3 34.30 -1.51 -13.92
CA ASN A 3 32.87 -1.19 -13.82
C ASN A 3 32.18 -2.40 -13.19
N THR A 4 31.87 -2.32 -11.90
CA THR A 4 30.95 -3.24 -11.25
C THR A 4 29.55 -2.92 -11.76
N GLU A 5 29.09 -3.65 -12.78
CA GLU A 5 27.70 -3.54 -13.21
C GLU A 5 26.77 -3.99 -12.08
N SER A 6 25.87 -3.09 -11.66
CA SER A 6 24.85 -3.40 -10.66
C SER A 6 23.62 -3.98 -11.35
N LYS A 7 23.22 -5.20 -10.96
CA LYS A 7 22.00 -5.84 -11.46
C LYS A 7 20.84 -5.51 -10.52
N ILE A 8 19.80 -4.88 -11.05
CA ILE A 8 18.58 -4.53 -10.31
C ILE A 8 17.44 -5.42 -10.81
N ALA A 9 16.69 -6.01 -9.88
CA ALA A 9 15.43 -6.69 -10.16
C ALA A 9 14.29 -5.90 -9.48
N LEU A 10 13.23 -5.64 -10.24
CA LEU A 10 12.01 -5.01 -9.76
C LEU A 10 10.90 -6.04 -9.76
N PHE A 11 10.14 -6.09 -8.67
CA PHE A 11 9.04 -7.03 -8.51
C PHE A 11 7.75 -6.26 -8.24
N ASP A 12 6.71 -6.59 -8.99
CA ASP A 12 5.36 -6.14 -8.66
C ASP A 12 4.76 -7.09 -7.64
N LEU A 13 4.28 -6.55 -6.52
CA LEU A 13 3.69 -7.36 -5.46
C LEU A 13 2.19 -7.56 -5.71
N ASP A 14 1.47 -6.49 -6.03
CA ASP A 14 0.01 -6.39 -5.93
C ASP A 14 -0.69 -6.93 -7.19
N GLY A 15 -1.19 -8.17 -7.12
CA GLY A 15 -1.78 -8.85 -8.28
C GLY A 15 -0.78 -9.58 -9.18
N THR A 16 0.52 -9.57 -8.84
CA THR A 16 1.57 -10.32 -9.55
C THR A 16 2.22 -11.37 -8.65
N LEU A 17 2.93 -10.98 -7.58
CA LEU A 17 3.53 -11.95 -6.64
C LEU A 17 2.52 -12.49 -5.62
N VAL A 18 1.42 -11.78 -5.40
CA VAL A 18 0.28 -12.26 -4.61
C VAL A 18 -1.01 -12.18 -5.43
N ASP A 19 -1.83 -13.23 -5.36
CA ASP A 19 -3.13 -13.32 -6.04
C ASP A 19 -4.23 -12.59 -5.24
N ALA A 20 -3.90 -11.38 -4.78
CA ALA A 20 -4.77 -10.57 -3.96
C ALA A 20 -4.35 -9.09 -4.03
N HIS A 21 -5.28 -8.23 -3.65
CA HIS A 21 -4.98 -6.81 -3.49
C HIS A 21 -4.24 -6.53 -2.19
N LEU A 22 -3.05 -5.94 -2.28
CA LEU A 22 -2.18 -5.69 -1.13
C LEU A 22 -2.89 -4.86 -0.06
N TRP A 23 -3.49 -3.74 -0.47
CA TRP A 23 -4.20 -2.87 0.47
C TRP A 23 -5.36 -3.59 1.17
N LEU A 24 -6.04 -4.50 0.46
CA LEU A 24 -7.18 -5.22 0.99
C LEU A 24 -6.75 -6.26 2.04
N GLY A 25 -5.68 -7.00 1.77
CA GLY A 25 -5.09 -7.94 2.74
C GLY A 25 -4.69 -7.22 4.03
N MET A 26 -4.06 -6.05 3.89
CA MET A 26 -3.61 -5.23 5.01
C MET A 26 -4.76 -4.72 5.86
N VAL A 27 -5.77 -4.14 5.22
CA VAL A 27 -6.98 -3.66 5.90
C VAL A 27 -7.68 -4.81 6.63
N LYS A 28 -7.87 -5.96 5.98
CA LYS A 28 -8.49 -7.15 6.59
C LYS A 28 -7.70 -7.66 7.79
N HIS A 29 -6.38 -7.75 7.66
CA HIS A 29 -5.51 -8.19 8.74
C HIS A 29 -5.66 -7.29 9.97
N HIS A 30 -5.49 -5.97 9.79
CA HIS A 30 -5.56 -4.98 10.87
C HIS A 30 -6.93 -4.95 11.55
N LEU A 31 -8.02 -5.06 10.78
CA LEU A 31 -9.37 -5.15 11.33
C LEU A 31 -9.56 -6.45 12.15
N LYS A 32 -9.02 -7.58 11.68
CA LYS A 32 -9.12 -8.88 12.35
C LYS A 32 -8.28 -8.94 13.63
N THR A 33 -7.05 -8.43 13.60
CA THR A 33 -6.13 -8.45 14.76
C THR A 33 -6.33 -7.26 15.71
N LYS A 34 -7.09 -6.24 15.27
CA LYS A 34 -7.27 -4.96 15.97
C LYS A 34 -5.96 -4.18 16.16
N GLU A 35 -4.97 -4.46 15.31
CA GLU A 35 -3.70 -3.75 15.30
C GLU A 35 -3.75 -2.55 14.34
N ASN A 36 -3.14 -1.43 14.73
CA ASN A 36 -2.91 -0.26 13.87
C ASN A 36 -4.18 0.28 13.13
N LEU A 37 -5.33 0.19 13.82
CA LEU A 37 -6.65 0.60 13.32
C LEU A 37 -6.73 2.08 12.93
N PHE A 38 -5.97 2.95 13.61
CA PHE A 38 -5.90 4.36 13.25
C PHE A 38 -5.37 4.55 11.82
N SER A 39 -4.33 3.81 11.44
CA SER A 39 -3.81 3.86 10.07
C SER A 39 -4.80 3.31 9.06
N VAL A 40 -5.56 2.25 9.39
CA VAL A 40 -6.64 1.75 8.52
C VAL A 40 -7.71 2.82 8.31
N PHE A 41 -8.18 3.44 9.40
CA PHE A 41 -9.20 4.46 9.33
C PHE A 41 -8.73 5.67 8.54
N TRP A 42 -7.50 6.13 8.80
CA TRP A 42 -6.88 7.22 8.05
C TRP A 42 -6.78 6.88 6.57
N TYR A 43 -6.27 5.70 6.23
CA TYR A 43 -6.11 5.23 4.85
C TYR A 43 -7.45 5.22 4.10
N LEU A 44 -8.50 4.63 4.66
CA LEU A 44 -9.79 4.57 3.97
C LEU A 44 -10.44 5.95 3.87
N THR A 45 -10.45 6.71 4.98
CA THR A 45 -11.14 8.00 5.05
C THR A 45 -10.48 9.03 4.14
N SER A 46 -9.14 9.13 4.16
CA SER A 46 -8.43 10.11 3.33
C SER A 46 -8.67 9.86 1.84
N HIS A 47 -8.60 8.60 1.39
CA HIS A 47 -8.73 8.28 -0.02
C HIS A 47 -10.17 8.29 -0.53
N MET A 48 -11.15 7.94 0.31
CA MET A 48 -12.57 8.11 -0.01
C MET A 48 -12.96 9.59 -0.07
N ALA A 49 -12.45 10.41 0.85
CA ALA A 49 -12.67 11.85 0.84
C ALA A 49 -12.04 12.54 -0.38
N LEU A 50 -10.87 12.07 -0.84
CA LEU A 50 -10.19 12.62 -2.02
C LEU A 50 -10.76 12.11 -3.36
N ALA A 51 -11.45 10.97 -3.38
CA ALA A 51 -12.01 10.36 -4.58
C ALA A 51 -12.91 11.31 -5.42
N PRO A 52 -13.86 12.08 -4.86
CA PRO A 52 -14.66 13.01 -5.67
C PRO A 52 -13.81 14.10 -6.32
N PHE A 53 -12.82 14.66 -5.60
CA PHE A 53 -11.93 15.68 -6.14
C PHE A 53 -11.06 15.14 -7.28
N TRP A 54 -10.56 13.91 -7.15
CA TRP A 54 -9.87 13.22 -8.23
C TRP A 54 -10.77 12.97 -9.44
N LYS A 55 -12.01 12.48 -9.23
CA LYS A 55 -12.99 12.28 -10.32
C LYS A 55 -13.37 13.56 -11.05
N MET A 56 -13.36 14.70 -10.35
CA MET A 56 -13.57 16.03 -10.93
C MET A 56 -12.30 16.62 -11.56
N HIS A 57 -11.20 15.87 -11.62
CA HIS A 57 -9.89 16.32 -12.10
C HIS A 57 -9.29 17.52 -11.34
N LEU A 58 -9.76 17.77 -10.11
CA LEU A 58 -9.19 18.79 -9.22
C LEU A 58 -7.86 18.32 -8.60
N ILE A 59 -7.60 17.02 -8.62
CA ILE A 59 -6.35 16.40 -8.18
C ILE A 59 -5.76 15.61 -9.36
N PRO A 60 -4.48 15.84 -9.73
CA PRO A 60 -3.81 15.03 -10.73
C PRO A 60 -3.82 13.54 -10.37
N THR A 61 -4.11 12.68 -11.34
CA THR A 61 -4.15 11.22 -11.17
C THR A 61 -2.88 10.67 -10.54
N GLU A 62 -1.71 11.15 -10.95
CA GLU A 62 -0.43 10.75 -10.37
C GLU A 62 -0.36 11.09 -8.87
N LYS A 63 -0.75 12.31 -8.47
CA LYS A 63 -0.75 12.73 -7.07
C LYS A 63 -1.72 11.92 -6.22
N TYR A 64 -2.88 11.59 -6.79
CA TYR A 64 -3.87 10.73 -6.14
C TYR A 64 -3.29 9.34 -5.89
N TYR A 65 -2.84 8.62 -6.92
CA TYR A 65 -2.27 7.28 -6.72
C TYR A 65 -0.97 7.27 -5.90
N GLN A 66 -0.16 8.33 -5.95
CA GLN A 66 1.01 8.48 -5.08
C GLN A 66 0.62 8.62 -3.60
N SER A 67 -0.52 9.23 -3.27
CA SER A 67 -1.02 9.26 -1.87
C SER A 67 -1.41 7.86 -1.40
N TRP A 68 -2.08 7.08 -2.27
CA TRP A 68 -2.43 5.69 -1.98
C TRP A 68 -1.19 4.86 -1.62
N GLY A 69 -0.14 4.93 -2.45
CA GLY A 69 1.11 4.21 -2.18
C GLY A 69 1.82 4.66 -0.90
N ARG A 70 1.89 5.98 -0.65
CA ARG A 70 2.52 6.53 0.56
C ARG A 70 1.81 6.10 1.85
N ASP A 71 0.48 6.12 1.86
CA ASP A 71 -0.27 5.72 3.04
C ASP A 71 -0.35 4.20 3.18
N LEU A 72 -0.28 3.43 2.07
CA LEU A 72 -0.15 1.97 2.10
C LEU A 72 1.15 1.55 2.81
N ALA A 73 2.25 2.27 2.59
CA ALA A 73 3.50 2.03 3.34
C ALA A 73 3.33 2.19 4.86
N LYS A 74 2.42 3.07 5.31
CA LYS A 74 2.09 3.21 6.75
C LYS A 74 1.30 2.02 7.29
N LEU A 75 0.48 1.36 6.47
CA LEU A 75 -0.17 0.11 6.83
C LEU A 75 0.85 -1.04 6.95
N ILE A 76 1.90 -1.02 6.12
CA ILE A 76 2.99 -2.02 6.17
C ILE A 76 3.90 -1.83 7.38
N LYS A 77 4.12 -0.57 7.78
CA LYS A 77 5.03 -0.23 8.85
C LYS A 77 4.62 -0.93 10.16
N GLY A 78 5.57 -1.70 10.72
CA GLY A 78 5.40 -2.37 12.02
C GLY A 78 4.97 -3.83 11.91
N ILE A 79 4.62 -4.33 10.72
CA ILE A 79 4.40 -5.75 10.51
C ILE A 79 5.74 -6.49 10.60
N LYS A 80 5.78 -7.52 11.46
CA LYS A 80 6.90 -8.45 11.52
C LYS A 80 6.95 -9.29 10.25
N LEU A 81 8.15 -9.49 9.71
CA LEU A 81 8.34 -10.25 8.46
C LEU A 81 7.73 -11.65 8.53
N GLU A 82 7.83 -12.30 9.69
CA GLU A 82 7.23 -13.62 9.95
C GLU A 82 5.71 -13.65 9.70
N ARG A 83 5.01 -12.57 10.04
CA ARG A 83 3.56 -12.44 9.86
C ARG A 83 3.17 -12.04 8.44
N GLY A 84 4.11 -11.61 7.60
CA GLY A 84 3.80 -11.15 6.23
C GLY A 84 3.09 -12.21 5.39
N LYS A 85 3.46 -13.48 5.57
CA LYS A 85 2.84 -14.64 4.88
C LYS A 85 1.42 -14.97 5.36
N GLU A 86 0.98 -14.41 6.48
CA GLU A 86 -0.37 -14.64 7.01
C GLU A 86 -1.37 -13.62 6.47
N ILE A 87 -0.88 -12.58 5.80
CA ILE A 87 -1.67 -11.45 5.31
C ILE A 87 -2.08 -11.64 3.84
N PHE A 88 -1.23 -12.30 3.05
CA PHE A 88 -1.36 -12.55 1.62
C PHE A 88 -1.12 -14.02 1.32
#